data_AF-A0A914XJA3-F1
#
_entry.id   AF-A0A914XJA3-F1
#
_cell.length_a   1.000
_cell.length_b   1.000
_cell.length_c   1.000
_cell.angle_alpha   90.00
_cell.angle_beta   90.00
_cell.angle_gamma   90.00
#
_symmetry.space_group_name_H-M   'P 1'
#
loop_
_entity.id
_entity.type
_entity.pdbx_description
1 polymer ?
#
loop_
_entity_poly.entity_id
_entity_poly.type
_entity_poly.pdbx_seq_one_letter_code
_entity_poly.pdbx_strand_id
1 'polypeptide(L)'
;MEKIREWLIQKIYQFRKPLTNYQIPQNAMLKNRFFYEFLLGNERQVAKEIRDEYVDTLGKMFYSYFKTYASRLFRLQHDDTATKEDLLGAEDTIRVSGFFSSKPQVRNRATVFSLGQRINVLTTDLEAPLIVPHVAQQNNERFQFEALFRSLQFAMVDHASHEYLFLCDFFLVNGQSLFDFFGQIMGKAIANIMKALEEKIAINFDAISLQLCIQMCAKYEEIMLKRGVSALDGYWKNIRSVLWDRFDTVMHLHIESLRLADAKRLGAVDTRPHYIVRRYAEFTTALLVVSQHSGMPIDERLQALITRLQAEIEQLLAKMAAELKNPKEKHICLINNYDLVLSVLMERLNEDTRETSSFKELQQTQINRYVEEMLFPHFGALMNFVNECEPLVDQGHTELLRRYTEKVPNLVRSFSADWKKSIDQINQEVMRSFSNFKNGTNILQGALTQLIQYYHRFQKVLAHQAFANCAAKNELVNIHHIMVELKKYKPIY
;
A
#
# COMPACT_ATOMS: atom_id res chain seq x y z
N MET A 1 17.66 17.72 58.60
CA MET A 1 18.45 17.38 57.39
C MET A 1 18.67 15.89 57.25
N GLU A 2 19.34 15.24 58.21
CA GLU A 2 19.69 13.81 58.13
C GLU A 2 18.49 12.88 57.89
N LYS A 3 17.40 13.02 58.65
CA LYS A 3 16.17 12.23 58.46
C LYS A 3 15.54 12.38 57.06
N ILE A 4 15.64 13.57 56.45
CA ILE A 4 15.10 13.83 55.11
C ILE A 4 15.97 13.15 54.05
N ARG A 5 17.30 13.28 54.18
CA ARG A 5 18.28 12.59 53.33
C ARG A 5 18.07 11.08 53.40
N GLU A 6 18.03 10.50 54.60
CA GLU A 6 17.81 9.07 54.80
C GLU A 6 16.53 8.58 54.14
N TRP A 7 15.42 9.31 54.33
CA TRP A 7 14.14 8.95 53.73
C TRP A 7 14.21 8.94 52.19
N LEU A 8 14.82 9.97 51.58
CA LEU A 8 14.96 10.07 50.12
C LEU A 8 15.86 8.98 49.54
N ILE A 9 17.02 8.73 50.15
CA ILE A 9 17.92 7.66 49.75
C ILE A 9 17.26 6.28 49.92
N GLN A 10 16.52 6.07 51.01
CA GLN A 10 15.77 4.84 51.21
C GLN A 10 14.71 4.63 50.11
N LYS A 11 14.03 5.69 49.65
CA LYS A 11 13.11 5.61 48.51
C LYS A 11 13.84 5.26 47.22
N ILE A 12 15.01 5.86 46.98
CA ILE A 12 15.83 5.53 45.81
C ILE A 12 16.25 4.05 45.81
N TYR A 13 16.66 3.51 46.96
CA TYR A 13 17.03 2.09 47.05
C TYR A 13 15.86 1.12 46.81
N GLN A 14 14.60 1.57 46.87
CA GLN A 14 13.46 0.73 46.50
C GLN A 14 13.44 0.41 45.01
N PHE A 15 14.01 1.27 44.15
CA PHE A 15 14.11 1.01 42.70
C PHE A 15 15.03 -0.17 42.36
N ARG A 16 15.94 -0.54 43.26
CA ARG A 16 16.87 -1.67 43.06
C ARG A 16 16.16 -3.03 43.18
N LYS A 17 14.95 -3.07 43.75
CA LYS A 17 14.18 -4.30 43.93
C LYS A 17 13.57 -4.75 42.59
N PRO A 18 13.88 -5.97 42.10
CA PRO A 18 13.30 -6.51 40.88
C PRO A 18 11.77 -6.49 40.92
N LEU A 19 11.13 -6.27 39.75
CA LEU A 19 9.66 -6.29 39.58
C LEU A 19 8.89 -5.22 40.39
N THR A 20 9.58 -4.27 41.00
CA THR A 20 8.92 -3.14 41.67
C THR A 20 8.35 -2.20 40.62
N ASN A 21 7.06 -1.85 40.72
CA ASN A 21 6.52 -0.73 39.95
C ASN A 21 7.21 0.55 40.42
N TYR A 22 8.19 1.03 39.65
CA TYR A 22 9.02 2.19 40.01
C TYR A 22 8.18 3.48 40.17
N GLN A 23 6.99 3.55 39.60
CA GLN A 23 6.10 4.69 39.79
C GLN A 23 5.62 4.82 41.24
N ILE A 24 5.55 3.72 42.02
CA ILE A 24 5.14 3.77 43.44
C ILE A 24 6.11 4.61 44.29
N PRO A 25 7.43 4.30 44.33
CA PRO A 25 8.39 5.15 45.02
C PRO A 25 8.49 6.56 44.45
N GLN A 26 8.41 6.76 43.12
CA GLN A 26 8.36 8.11 42.53
C GLN A 26 7.15 8.92 43.01
N ASN A 27 5.95 8.33 43.02
CA ASN A 27 4.75 9.00 43.52
C ASN A 27 4.86 9.35 45.01
N ALA A 28 5.50 8.48 45.81
CA ALA A 28 5.78 8.79 47.21
C ALA A 28 6.75 9.98 47.35
N MET A 29 7.79 10.04 46.51
CA MET A 29 8.74 11.16 46.45
C MET A 29 8.05 12.45 46.02
N LEU A 30 7.24 12.43 44.96
CA LEU A 30 6.45 13.59 44.48
C LEU A 30 5.52 14.14 45.56
N LYS A 31 4.78 13.27 46.28
CA LYS A 31 3.93 13.70 47.40
C LYS A 31 4.70 14.41 48.51
N ASN A 32 5.99 14.10 48.65
CA ASN A 32 6.88 14.72 49.62
C ASN A 32 7.95 15.59 48.94
N ARG A 33 7.65 16.18 47.77
CA ARG A 33 8.57 17.01 46.97
C ARG A 33 9.21 18.14 47.79
N PHE A 34 8.46 18.70 48.74
CA PHE A 34 8.95 19.75 49.63
C PHE A 34 10.22 19.35 50.42
N PHE A 35 10.47 18.05 50.62
CA PHE A 35 11.73 17.57 51.18
C PHE A 35 12.94 17.89 50.31
N TYR A 36 12.84 17.68 48.99
CA TYR A 36 13.92 17.99 48.07
C TYR A 36 14.08 19.51 47.89
N GLU A 37 12.98 20.26 47.80
CA GLU A 37 12.98 21.73 47.79
C GLU A 37 13.71 22.30 49.02
N PHE A 38 13.39 21.77 50.21
CA PHE A 38 14.03 22.17 51.45
C PHE A 38 15.54 21.89 51.44
N LEU A 39 15.96 20.71 50.97
CA LEU A 39 17.39 20.40 50.82
C LEU A 39 18.09 21.30 49.82
N LEU A 40 17.45 21.60 48.69
CA LEU A 40 18.02 22.47 47.65
C LEU A 40 18.25 23.90 48.15
N GLY A 41 17.34 24.41 48.98
CA GLY A 41 17.44 25.73 49.59
C GLY A 41 18.44 25.82 50.75
N ASN A 42 18.62 24.74 51.52
CA ASN A 42 19.36 24.78 52.78
C ASN A 42 20.69 24.00 52.78
N GLU A 43 20.80 22.89 52.05
CA GLU A 43 22.00 22.00 52.01
C GLU A 43 22.22 21.44 50.59
N ARG A 44 22.76 22.28 49.70
CA ARG A 44 22.95 21.94 48.27
C ARG A 44 23.79 20.69 48.03
N GLN A 45 24.76 20.40 48.90
CA GLN A 45 25.60 19.23 48.78
C GLN A 45 24.80 17.93 48.97
N VAL A 46 23.87 17.92 49.92
CA VAL A 46 22.96 16.78 50.18
C VAL A 46 21.95 16.63 49.04
N ALA A 47 21.43 17.74 48.50
CA ALA A 47 20.55 17.70 47.33
C ALA A 47 21.26 17.10 46.10
N LYS A 48 22.52 17.50 45.85
CA LYS A 48 23.36 16.93 44.78
C LYS A 48 23.59 15.43 44.99
N GLU A 49 23.91 15.01 46.20
CA GLU A 49 24.10 13.59 46.53
C GLU A 49 22.85 12.76 46.18
N ILE A 50 21.66 13.23 46.55
CA ILE A 50 20.39 12.56 46.25
C ILE A 50 20.16 12.49 44.73
N ARG A 51 20.50 13.56 44.00
CA ARG A 51 20.43 13.59 42.54
C ARG A 51 21.35 12.56 41.91
N ASP A 52 22.61 12.51 42.33
CA ASP A 52 23.62 11.63 41.76
C ASP A 52 23.31 10.15 42.07
N GLU A 53 22.83 9.84 43.27
CA GLU A 53 22.37 8.49 43.64
C GLU A 53 21.11 8.06 42.86
N TYR A 54 20.19 9.00 42.61
CA TYR A 54 19.03 8.77 41.76
C TYR A 54 19.45 8.44 40.31
N VAL A 55 20.37 9.23 39.72
CA VAL A 55 20.91 8.97 38.38
C VAL A 55 21.53 7.57 38.30
N ASP A 56 22.41 7.22 39.24
CA ASP A 56 23.10 5.93 39.21
C ASP A 56 22.13 4.75 39.32
N THR A 57 21.15 4.85 40.24
CA THR A 57 20.19 3.78 40.48
C THR A 57 19.21 3.61 39.32
N LEU A 58 18.55 4.69 38.87
CA LEU A 58 17.55 4.62 37.80
C LEU A 58 18.19 4.31 36.46
N GLY A 59 19.37 4.86 36.16
CA GLY A 59 20.06 4.59 34.90
C GLY A 59 20.42 3.12 34.73
N LYS A 60 20.88 2.45 35.81
CA LYS A 60 21.11 0.99 35.81
C LYS A 60 19.81 0.20 35.65
N MET A 61 18.75 0.63 36.33
CA MET A 61 17.45 -0.03 36.31
C MET A 61 16.83 -0.01 34.90
N PHE A 62 16.74 1.16 34.26
CA PHE A 62 16.21 1.27 32.90
C PHE A 62 17.07 0.53 31.87
N TYR A 63 18.41 0.64 31.96
CA TYR A 63 19.30 -0.11 31.06
C TYR A 63 19.05 -1.62 31.17
N SER A 64 19.00 -2.15 32.39
CA SER A 64 18.77 -3.58 32.64
C SER A 64 17.40 -4.05 32.14
N TYR A 65 16.36 -3.25 32.42
CA TYR A 65 14.99 -3.52 31.98
C TYR A 65 14.91 -3.61 30.47
N PHE A 66 15.28 -2.55 29.74
CA PHE A 66 15.11 -2.50 28.29
C PHE A 66 16.01 -3.48 27.56
N LYS A 67 17.25 -3.70 28.03
CA LYS A 67 18.13 -4.72 27.48
C LYS A 67 17.50 -6.11 27.55
N THR A 68 16.98 -6.47 28.72
CA THR A 68 16.36 -7.77 28.94
C THR A 68 15.05 -7.90 28.17
N TYR A 69 14.23 -6.84 28.20
CA TYR A 69 12.94 -6.79 27.53
C TYR A 69 13.09 -6.96 26.02
N ALA A 70 13.91 -6.11 25.36
CA ALA A 70 14.15 -6.21 23.92
C ALA A 70 14.72 -7.58 23.52
N SER A 71 15.69 -8.11 24.27
CA SER A 71 16.28 -9.42 23.99
C SER A 71 15.27 -10.57 24.06
N ARG A 72 14.38 -10.57 25.06
CA ARG A 72 13.33 -11.61 25.20
C ARG A 72 12.21 -11.41 24.20
N LEU A 73 11.80 -10.17 23.96
CA LEU A 73 10.71 -9.80 23.06
C LEU A 73 11.02 -10.24 21.63
N PHE A 74 12.20 -9.94 21.10
CA PHE A 74 12.57 -10.34 19.73
C PHE A 74 12.84 -11.83 19.55
N ARG A 75 12.86 -12.64 20.62
CA ARG A 75 12.85 -14.11 20.51
C ARG A 75 11.45 -14.68 20.22
N LEU A 76 10.41 -13.87 20.36
CA LEU A 76 9.03 -14.26 20.05
C LEU A 76 8.65 -13.96 18.60
N GLN A 77 9.60 -13.52 17.78
CA GLN A 77 9.35 -13.28 16.36
C GLN A 77 9.02 -14.60 15.66
N HIS A 78 8.08 -14.57 14.70
CA HIS A 78 7.86 -15.72 13.82
C HIS A 78 9.16 -16.15 13.14
N ASP A 79 9.35 -17.46 12.97
CA ASP A 79 10.49 -18.01 12.22
C ASP A 79 10.33 -17.80 10.71
N ASP A 80 9.09 -17.69 10.24
CA ASP A 80 8.73 -17.50 8.82
C ASP A 80 8.64 -16.01 8.44
N THR A 81 9.74 -15.28 8.55
CA THR A 81 9.82 -13.86 8.15
C THR A 81 10.14 -13.70 6.68
N ALA A 82 9.70 -12.62 6.04
CA ALA A 82 10.09 -12.26 4.68
C ALA A 82 11.63 -12.25 4.52
N THR A 83 12.11 -12.77 3.39
CA THR A 83 13.53 -12.86 3.04
C THR A 83 13.80 -12.07 1.77
N LYS A 84 15.08 -11.90 1.42
CA LYS A 84 15.51 -11.28 0.16
C LYS A 84 14.96 -11.96 -1.11
N GLU A 85 14.44 -13.19 -1.00
CA GLU A 85 13.88 -13.95 -2.12
C GLU A 85 12.37 -13.74 -2.30
N ASP A 86 11.69 -13.13 -1.32
CA ASP A 86 10.24 -12.91 -1.34
C ASP A 86 9.92 -11.58 -2.05
N LEU A 87 10.30 -11.51 -3.32
CA LEU A 87 10.15 -10.32 -4.16
C LEU A 87 8.92 -10.43 -5.07
N LEU A 88 8.46 -9.28 -5.60
CA LEU A 88 7.24 -9.21 -6.40
C LEU A 88 7.41 -9.96 -7.73
N GLY A 89 8.56 -9.78 -8.38
CA GLY A 89 8.91 -10.45 -9.64
C GLY A 89 9.43 -11.88 -9.46
N ALA A 90 9.45 -12.43 -8.24
CA ALA A 90 9.95 -13.78 -8.00
C ALA A 90 9.00 -14.84 -8.61
N GLU A 91 9.58 -15.81 -9.30
CA GLU A 91 8.88 -16.98 -9.83
C GLU A 91 8.14 -17.73 -8.71
N ASP A 92 6.89 -18.13 -8.98
CA ASP A 92 6.15 -19.04 -8.10
C ASP A 92 6.55 -20.49 -8.35
N THR A 93 7.84 -20.78 -8.22
CA THR A 93 8.26 -22.16 -8.05
C THR A 93 7.74 -22.59 -6.68
N ILE A 94 6.69 -23.41 -6.65
CA ILE A 94 6.50 -24.34 -5.55
C ILE A 94 7.82 -25.10 -5.48
N ARG A 95 8.71 -24.72 -4.55
CA ARG A 95 9.93 -25.49 -4.30
C ARG A 95 9.45 -26.85 -3.84
N VAL A 96 9.43 -27.82 -4.75
CA VAL A 96 9.42 -29.23 -4.40
C VAL A 96 10.70 -29.41 -3.61
N SER A 97 10.54 -29.37 -2.29
CA SER A 97 11.60 -29.61 -1.33
C SER A 97 12.39 -30.84 -1.77
N GLY A 98 13.70 -30.71 -1.87
CA GLY A 98 14.59 -31.76 -2.35
C GLY A 98 14.36 -33.09 -1.64
N PHE A 99 14.77 -34.17 -2.31
CA PHE A 99 14.55 -35.60 -2.01
C PHE A 99 14.89 -36.12 -0.57
N PHE A 100 15.13 -35.25 0.42
CA PHE A 100 15.49 -35.61 1.80
C PHE A 100 14.79 -34.80 2.91
N SER A 101 13.75 -34.01 2.64
CA SER A 101 13.03 -33.26 3.70
C SER A 101 11.60 -33.74 3.91
N SER A 102 11.37 -34.43 5.02
CA SER A 102 10.06 -34.95 5.45
C SER A 102 9.18 -33.86 6.07
N LYS A 103 8.73 -32.92 5.23
CA LYS A 103 7.47 -32.14 5.31
C LYS A 103 7.63 -30.89 4.43
N PRO A 104 6.85 -30.71 3.36
CA PRO A 104 6.80 -29.43 2.68
C PRO A 104 6.15 -28.41 3.63
N GLN A 105 6.94 -27.53 4.23
CA GLN A 105 6.38 -26.30 4.77
C GLN A 105 5.96 -25.45 3.58
N VAL A 106 4.66 -25.44 3.30
CA VAL A 106 4.03 -24.48 2.40
C VAL A 106 4.16 -23.11 3.07
N ARG A 107 5.25 -22.42 2.76
CA ARG A 107 5.50 -21.06 3.21
C ARG A 107 4.44 -20.16 2.58
N ASN A 108 3.59 -19.53 3.38
CA ASN A 108 2.47 -18.74 2.86
C ASN A 108 2.98 -17.36 2.42
N ARG A 109 3.62 -17.29 1.25
CA ARG A 109 4.10 -16.03 0.64
C ARG A 109 3.02 -14.94 0.54
N ALA A 110 1.74 -15.30 0.57
CA ALA A 110 0.63 -14.35 0.53
C ALA A 110 0.67 -13.36 1.71
N THR A 111 1.22 -13.72 2.87
CA THR A 111 1.30 -12.80 4.03
C THR A 111 2.39 -11.73 3.87
N VAL A 112 3.35 -11.91 2.95
CA VAL A 112 4.43 -10.94 2.71
C VAL A 112 3.92 -9.71 1.95
N PHE A 113 2.97 -9.91 1.05
CA PHE A 113 2.45 -8.85 0.16
C PHE A 113 1.10 -8.29 0.62
N SER A 114 0.54 -8.79 1.72
CA SER A 114 -0.79 -8.41 2.18
C SER A 114 -0.77 -7.78 3.58
N LEU A 115 -1.66 -6.81 3.78
CA LEU A 115 -1.77 -6.07 5.03
C LEU A 115 -2.58 -6.82 6.09
N GLY A 116 -3.73 -7.41 5.74
CA GLY A 116 -4.59 -8.13 6.69
C GLY A 116 -4.84 -7.37 8.01
N GLN A 117 -4.76 -8.08 9.13
CA GLN A 117 -4.93 -7.51 10.49
C GLN A 117 -3.70 -6.73 11.00
N ARG A 118 -2.61 -6.69 10.22
CA ARG A 118 -1.35 -6.05 10.63
C ARG A 118 -1.50 -4.54 10.83
N ILE A 119 -2.49 -3.94 10.17
CA ILE A 119 -2.85 -2.51 10.32
C ILE A 119 -3.25 -2.15 11.75
N ASN A 120 -3.70 -3.12 12.57
CA ASN A 120 -4.16 -2.87 13.93
C ASN A 120 -3.09 -2.24 14.82
N VAL A 121 -1.80 -2.48 14.55
CA VAL A 121 -0.68 -1.84 15.27
C VAL A 121 -0.65 -0.32 15.14
N LEU A 122 -1.33 0.25 14.13
CA LEU A 122 -1.49 1.69 13.93
C LEU A 122 -2.84 2.25 14.39
N THR A 123 -3.80 1.37 14.69
CA THR A 123 -5.17 1.73 15.04
C THR A 123 -5.50 1.27 16.46
N THR A 124 -6.13 0.11 16.61
CA THR A 124 -6.63 -0.40 17.90
C THR A 124 -5.51 -0.77 18.87
N ASP A 125 -4.36 -1.19 18.35
CA ASP A 125 -3.33 -1.82 19.18
C ASP A 125 -2.18 -0.88 19.53
N LEU A 126 -2.17 0.35 18.99
CA LEU A 126 -1.06 1.30 19.12
C LEU A 126 -0.62 1.48 20.58
N GLU A 127 -1.58 1.70 21.48
CA GLU A 127 -1.37 1.85 22.93
C GLU A 127 -1.85 0.62 23.73
N ALA A 128 -2.04 -0.53 23.07
CA ALA A 128 -2.43 -1.76 23.75
C ALA A 128 -1.35 -2.24 24.75
N PRO A 129 -1.73 -3.04 25.76
CA PRO A 129 -0.81 -3.55 26.77
C PRO A 129 0.47 -4.15 26.18
N LEU A 130 1.56 -4.04 26.95
CA LEU A 130 2.85 -4.57 26.56
C LEU A 130 2.81 -6.10 26.45
N ILE A 131 3.51 -6.64 25.46
CA ILE A 131 3.69 -8.09 25.33
C ILE A 131 4.55 -8.55 26.51
N VAL A 132 4.01 -9.42 27.35
CA VAL A 132 4.75 -9.97 28.49
C VAL A 132 5.54 -11.20 28.02
N PRO A 133 6.88 -11.12 27.86
CA PRO A 133 7.57 -12.12 27.03
C PRO A 133 7.53 -13.53 27.60
N HIS A 134 7.55 -13.66 28.93
CA HIS A 134 7.45 -14.96 29.60
C HIS A 134 6.06 -15.59 29.43
N VAL A 135 4.98 -14.81 29.49
CA VAL A 135 3.60 -15.31 29.31
C VAL A 135 3.40 -15.73 27.86
N ALA A 136 3.79 -14.88 26.92
CA ALA A 136 3.74 -15.21 25.49
C ALA A 136 4.55 -16.48 25.16
N GLN A 137 5.74 -16.63 25.76
CA GLN A 137 6.55 -17.83 25.60
C GLN A 137 5.86 -19.09 26.16
N GLN A 138 5.21 -18.99 27.34
CA GLN A 138 4.44 -20.10 27.93
C GLN A 138 3.23 -20.49 27.06
N ASN A 139 2.55 -19.51 26.46
CA ASN A 139 1.43 -19.73 25.56
C ASN A 139 1.87 -20.14 24.14
N ASN A 140 3.18 -20.23 23.88
CA ASN A 140 3.77 -20.45 22.56
C ASN A 140 3.28 -19.45 21.49
N GLU A 141 3.02 -18.21 21.90
CA GLU A 141 2.67 -17.13 21.01
C GLU A 141 3.90 -16.69 20.19
N ARG A 142 3.66 -16.26 18.96
CA ARG A 142 4.64 -15.68 18.05
C ARG A 142 4.05 -14.44 17.40
N PHE A 143 4.91 -13.49 17.08
CA PHE A 143 4.49 -12.19 16.59
C PHE A 143 5.28 -11.77 15.36
N GLN A 144 4.65 -10.93 14.54
CA GLN A 144 5.34 -10.23 13.47
C GLN A 144 6.23 -9.11 14.03
N PHE A 145 7.21 -8.68 13.23
CA PHE A 145 8.22 -7.72 13.66
C PHE A 145 7.61 -6.41 14.17
N GLU A 146 6.63 -5.86 13.46
CA GLU A 146 5.98 -4.61 13.82
C GLU A 146 5.23 -4.66 15.15
N ALA A 147 4.65 -5.80 15.54
CA ALA A 147 3.99 -5.95 16.84
C ALA A 147 5.00 -5.94 18.00
N LEU A 148 6.17 -6.55 17.79
CA LEU A 148 7.29 -6.52 18.73
C LEU A 148 7.89 -5.10 18.81
N PHE A 149 8.10 -4.47 17.66
CA PHE A 149 8.57 -3.09 17.57
C PHE A 149 7.62 -2.15 18.32
N ARG A 150 6.32 -2.23 18.02
CA ARG A 150 5.25 -1.49 18.71
C ARG A 150 5.37 -1.61 20.21
N SER A 151 5.44 -2.85 20.73
CA SER A 151 5.48 -3.06 22.17
C SER A 151 6.75 -2.50 22.81
N LEU A 152 7.89 -2.55 22.14
CA LEU A 152 9.12 -1.93 22.63
C LEU A 152 9.04 -0.39 22.61
N GLN A 153 8.52 0.20 21.53
CA GLN A 153 8.38 1.64 21.41
C GLN A 153 7.36 2.21 22.40
N PHE A 154 6.23 1.54 22.61
CA PHE A 154 5.24 1.98 23.57
C PHE A 154 5.78 1.94 25.00
N ALA A 155 6.54 0.90 25.37
CA ALA A 155 7.24 0.85 26.65
C ALA A 155 8.22 2.03 26.80
N MET A 156 8.95 2.37 25.73
CA MET A 156 9.84 3.54 25.71
C MET A 156 9.08 4.85 25.91
N VAL A 157 7.99 5.06 25.17
CA VAL A 157 7.13 6.25 25.27
C VAL A 157 6.63 6.42 26.70
N ASP A 158 6.08 5.38 27.31
CA ASP A 158 5.55 5.45 28.67
C ASP A 158 6.65 5.70 29.70
N HIS A 159 7.72 4.90 29.70
CA HIS A 159 8.79 5.07 30.68
C HIS A 159 9.49 6.44 30.55
N ALA A 160 9.78 6.88 29.33
CA ALA A 160 10.39 8.18 29.08
C ALA A 160 9.47 9.33 29.48
N SER A 161 8.17 9.23 29.20
CA SER A 161 7.20 10.27 29.59
C SER A 161 7.14 10.44 31.11
N HIS A 162 6.97 9.33 31.83
CA HIS A 162 6.90 9.37 33.30
C HIS A 162 8.20 9.89 33.90
N GLU A 163 9.36 9.44 33.41
CA GLU A 163 10.65 9.89 33.92
C GLU A 163 10.86 11.38 33.67
N TYR A 164 10.61 11.86 32.44
CA TYR A 164 10.81 13.26 32.09
C TYR A 164 9.95 14.20 32.94
N LEU A 165 8.67 13.87 33.12
CA LEU A 165 7.76 14.66 33.94
C LEU A 165 8.13 14.59 35.43
N PHE A 166 8.54 13.41 35.93
CA PHE A 166 9.03 13.27 37.30
C PHE A 166 10.26 14.12 37.57
N LEU A 167 11.22 14.16 36.63
CA LEU A 167 12.42 15.00 36.77
C LEU A 167 12.06 16.49 36.81
N CYS A 168 11.15 16.92 35.94
CA CYS A 168 10.61 18.27 35.95
C CYS A 168 9.99 18.62 37.32
N ASP A 169 9.11 17.76 37.82
CA ASP A 169 8.31 18.06 38.99
C ASP A 169 9.06 17.87 40.30
N PHE A 170 9.76 16.74 40.49
CA PHE A 170 10.43 16.43 41.76
C PHE A 170 11.76 17.15 41.90
N PHE A 171 12.57 17.16 40.83
CA PHE A 171 13.92 17.75 40.85
C PHE A 171 13.95 19.22 40.43
N LEU A 172 12.81 19.80 40.04
CA LEU A 172 12.65 21.23 39.73
C LEU A 172 13.53 21.70 38.56
N VAL A 173 13.80 20.81 37.61
CA VAL A 173 14.68 21.08 36.47
C VAL A 173 13.86 21.31 35.20
N ASN A 174 14.19 22.36 34.46
CA ASN A 174 13.51 22.75 33.22
C ASN A 174 14.53 23.05 32.12
N GLY A 175 14.05 23.13 30.87
CA GLY A 175 14.88 23.51 29.72
C GLY A 175 16.06 22.56 29.51
N GLN A 176 17.21 23.08 29.09
CA GLN A 176 18.39 22.27 28.75
C GLN A 176 18.84 21.34 29.89
N SER A 177 18.81 21.82 31.14
CA SER A 177 19.21 21.03 32.31
C SER A 177 18.35 19.78 32.50
N LEU A 178 17.07 19.82 32.12
CA LEU A 178 16.18 18.66 32.16
C LEU A 178 16.57 17.63 31.11
N PHE A 179 16.90 18.05 29.88
CA PHE A 179 17.39 17.14 28.84
C PHE A 179 18.70 16.46 29.24
N ASP A 180 19.64 17.22 29.80
CA ASP A 180 20.94 16.69 30.23
C ASP A 180 20.77 15.69 31.39
N PHE A 181 19.82 15.96 32.31
CA PHE A 181 19.52 15.07 33.43
C PHE A 181 18.80 13.79 32.93
N PHE A 182 17.78 13.93 32.08
CA PHE A 182 17.12 12.80 31.45
C PHE A 182 18.11 11.92 30.68
N GLY A 183 19.04 12.54 29.93
CA GLY A 183 20.08 11.85 29.19
C GLY A 183 21.01 11.02 30.07
N GLN A 184 21.36 11.50 31.27
CA GLN A 184 22.17 10.74 32.23
C GLN A 184 21.48 9.46 32.73
N ILE A 185 20.15 9.47 32.82
CA ILE A 185 19.35 8.33 33.27
C ILE A 185 19.03 7.38 32.10
N MET A 186 18.39 7.91 31.05
CA MET A 186 17.84 7.09 29.96
C MET A 186 18.82 6.85 28.81
N GLY A 187 19.86 7.66 28.67
CA GLY A 187 20.73 7.65 27.47
C GLY A 187 21.36 6.29 27.17
N LYS A 188 21.84 5.57 28.20
CA LYS A 188 22.42 4.22 28.01
C LYS A 188 21.37 3.19 27.56
N ALA A 189 20.14 3.30 28.06
CA ALA A 189 19.04 2.41 27.65
C ALA A 189 18.62 2.70 26.21
N ILE A 190 18.44 3.98 25.87
CA ILE A 190 18.10 4.45 24.52
C ILE A 190 19.16 3.98 23.51
N ALA A 191 20.44 4.18 23.78
CA ALA A 191 21.53 3.76 22.90
C ALA A 191 21.55 2.23 22.67
N ASN A 192 21.31 1.44 23.72
CA ASN A 192 21.25 -0.01 23.60
C ASN A 192 20.04 -0.49 22.78
N ILE A 193 18.88 0.15 22.95
CA ILE A 193 17.68 -0.14 22.15
C ILE A 193 17.91 0.22 20.69
N MET A 194 18.47 1.40 20.41
CA MET A 194 18.82 1.83 19.05
C MET A 194 19.69 0.79 18.36
N LYS A 195 20.79 0.37 19.00
CA LYS A 195 21.66 -0.66 18.45
C LYS A 195 20.92 -1.98 18.17
N ALA A 196 20.10 -2.45 19.11
CA ALA A 196 19.35 -3.68 18.93
C ALA A 196 18.33 -3.58 17.78
N LEU A 197 17.70 -2.41 17.63
CA LEU A 197 16.76 -2.16 16.53
C LEU A 197 17.45 -2.05 15.18
N GLU A 198 18.59 -1.35 15.09
CA GLU A 198 19.41 -1.28 13.87
C GLU A 198 19.77 -2.68 13.36
N GLU A 199 20.24 -3.56 14.23
CA GLU A 199 20.57 -4.95 13.88
C GLU A 199 19.36 -5.72 13.35
N LYS A 200 18.17 -5.52 13.94
CA LYS A 200 16.94 -6.21 13.53
C LYS A 200 16.30 -5.63 12.27
N ILE A 201 16.35 -4.31 12.10
CA ILE A 201 15.86 -3.61 10.93
C ILE A 201 16.73 -3.97 9.72
N ALA A 202 18.06 -4.02 9.88
CA ALA A 202 19.00 -4.34 8.80
C ALA A 202 18.72 -5.69 8.11
N ILE A 203 18.11 -6.65 8.82
CA ILE A 203 17.76 -7.97 8.29
C ILE A 203 16.28 -8.12 7.95
N ASN A 204 15.45 -7.10 8.13
CA ASN A 204 14.02 -7.13 7.81
C ASN A 204 13.81 -6.89 6.31
N PHE A 205 13.19 -7.83 5.59
CA PHE A 205 12.85 -7.71 4.17
C PHE A 205 11.35 -7.50 3.91
N ASP A 206 10.56 -7.30 4.95
CA ASP A 206 9.13 -7.02 4.85
C ASP A 206 8.90 -5.50 4.76
N ALA A 207 8.66 -5.00 3.54
CA ALA A 207 8.43 -3.58 3.31
C ALA A 207 7.16 -3.06 4.01
N ILE A 208 6.11 -3.88 4.14
CA ILE A 208 4.88 -3.49 4.85
C ILE A 208 5.19 -3.33 6.34
N SER A 209 5.95 -4.25 6.93
CA SER A 209 6.41 -4.18 8.32
C SER A 209 7.22 -2.90 8.58
N LEU A 210 8.16 -2.60 7.70
CA LEU A 210 9.00 -1.39 7.80
C LEU A 210 8.16 -0.11 7.69
N GLN A 211 7.21 -0.07 6.76
CA GLN A 211 6.31 1.07 6.61
C GLN A 211 5.39 1.25 7.82
N LEU A 212 4.85 0.16 8.40
CA LEU A 212 4.11 0.21 9.67
C LEU A 212 4.97 0.79 10.78
N CYS A 213 6.24 0.38 10.90
CA CYS A 213 7.17 0.93 11.88
C CYS A 213 7.46 2.42 11.70
N ILE A 214 7.62 2.89 10.46
CA ILE A 214 7.78 4.32 10.15
C ILE A 214 6.58 5.12 10.66
N GLN A 215 5.36 4.64 10.36
CA GLN A 215 4.13 5.33 10.78
C GLN A 215 3.92 5.26 12.30
N MET A 216 4.28 4.15 12.95
CA MET A 216 4.25 4.05 14.41
C MET A 216 5.15 5.10 15.07
N CYS A 217 6.36 5.31 14.55
CA CYS A 217 7.25 6.36 15.07
C CYS A 217 6.62 7.75 14.99
N ALA A 218 5.94 8.08 13.90
CA ALA A 218 5.24 9.36 13.77
C ALA A 218 4.12 9.51 14.81
N LYS A 219 3.30 8.47 15.02
CA LYS A 219 2.23 8.49 16.02
C LYS A 219 2.76 8.58 17.46
N TYR A 220 3.83 7.87 17.78
CA TYR A 220 4.44 7.96 19.11
C TYR A 220 5.09 9.31 19.36
N GLU A 221 5.70 9.93 18.35
CA GLU A 221 6.19 11.31 18.46
C GLU A 221 5.03 12.29 18.73
N GLU A 222 3.89 12.12 18.06
CA GLU A 222 2.68 12.93 18.33
C GLU A 222 2.16 12.74 19.76
N ILE A 223 2.13 11.49 20.27
CA ILE A 223 1.75 11.21 21.66
C ILE A 223 2.71 11.90 22.63
N MET A 224 4.02 11.83 22.40
CA MET A 224 5.03 12.49 23.23
C MET A 224 4.89 14.02 23.21
N LEU A 225 4.61 14.60 22.04
CA LEU A 225 4.33 16.02 21.89
C LEU A 225 3.10 16.45 22.69
N LYS A 226 2.00 15.68 22.62
CA LYS A 226 0.78 15.92 23.42
C LYS A 226 1.03 15.83 24.93
N ARG A 227 1.96 14.97 25.34
CA ARG A 227 2.41 14.84 26.74
C ARG A 227 3.37 15.96 27.18
N GLY A 228 3.82 16.83 26.26
CA GLY A 228 4.79 17.88 26.55
C GLY A 228 6.23 17.36 26.75
N VAL A 229 6.54 16.20 26.18
CA VAL A 229 7.83 15.51 26.36
C VAL A 229 8.61 15.48 25.05
N SER A 230 9.69 16.26 24.95
CA SER A 230 10.54 16.36 23.76
C SER A 230 11.90 15.66 23.89
N ALA A 231 12.13 14.92 24.99
CA ALA A 231 13.42 14.27 25.25
C ALA A 231 13.79 13.14 24.27
N LEU A 232 12.82 12.66 23.47
CA LEU A 232 13.04 11.60 22.48
C LEU A 232 13.06 12.12 21.02
N ASP A 233 13.02 13.42 20.77
CA ASP A 233 12.96 13.96 19.40
C ASP A 233 14.13 13.49 18.53
N GLY A 234 15.34 13.49 19.09
CA GLY A 234 16.53 12.97 18.42
C GLY A 234 16.45 11.46 18.16
N TYR A 235 15.89 10.70 19.09
CA TYR A 235 15.68 9.26 18.95
C TYR A 235 14.70 8.95 17.80
N TRP A 236 13.56 9.65 17.73
CA TRP A 236 12.56 9.46 16.67
C TRP A 236 13.09 9.81 15.28
N LYS A 237 13.89 10.87 15.17
CA LYS A 237 14.59 11.22 13.92
C LYS A 237 15.55 10.10 13.49
N ASN A 238 16.36 9.60 14.40
CA ASN A 238 17.35 8.56 14.09
C ASN A 238 16.70 7.24 13.68
N ILE A 239 15.75 6.73 14.47
CA ILE A 239 15.12 5.44 14.16
C ILE A 239 14.31 5.49 12.86
N ARG A 240 13.65 6.63 12.56
CA ARG A 240 12.97 6.81 11.27
C ARG A 240 13.96 6.83 10.11
N SER A 241 15.14 7.45 10.27
CA SER A 241 16.18 7.41 9.24
C SER A 241 16.58 5.96 8.93
N VAL A 242 16.91 5.18 9.96
CA VAL A 242 17.30 3.76 9.82
C VAL A 242 16.19 2.94 9.15
N LEU A 243 14.93 3.15 9.55
CA LEU A 243 13.79 2.48 8.94
C LEU A 243 13.62 2.86 7.47
N TRP A 244 13.74 4.15 7.13
CA TRP A 244 13.61 4.63 5.75
C TRP A 244 14.73 4.12 4.85
N ASP A 245 15.98 4.14 5.30
CA ASP A 245 17.12 3.62 4.53
C ASP A 245 16.92 2.13 4.20
N ARG A 246 16.40 1.37 5.18
CA ARG A 246 16.09 -0.03 4.96
C ARG A 246 14.88 -0.24 4.07
N PHE A 247 13.80 0.52 4.28
CA PHE A 247 12.60 0.45 3.45
C PHE A 247 12.92 0.75 1.99
N ASP A 248 13.70 1.80 1.74
CA ASP A 248 14.16 2.16 0.40
C ASP A 248 14.96 1.01 -0.24
N THR A 249 15.90 0.40 0.50
CA THR A 249 16.65 -0.76 0.03
C THR A 249 15.73 -1.92 -0.39
N VAL A 250 14.74 -2.26 0.45
CA VAL A 250 13.81 -3.38 0.17
C VAL A 250 12.89 -3.05 -1.01
N MET A 251 12.39 -1.83 -1.10
CA MET A 251 11.57 -1.37 -2.23
C MET A 251 12.34 -1.42 -3.54
N HIS A 252 13.63 -1.05 -3.55
CA HIS A 252 14.49 -1.19 -4.71
C HIS A 252 14.66 -2.66 -5.13
N LEU A 253 14.78 -3.60 -4.20
CA LEU A 253 14.80 -5.03 -4.53
C LEU A 253 13.50 -5.47 -5.20
N HIS A 254 12.33 -5.01 -4.73
CA HIS A 254 11.05 -5.31 -5.38
C HIS A 254 10.98 -4.72 -6.79
N ILE A 255 11.38 -3.46 -6.98
CA ILE A 255 11.40 -2.78 -8.28
C ILE A 255 12.32 -3.51 -9.26
N GLU A 256 13.56 -3.79 -8.86
CA GLU A 256 14.52 -4.51 -9.71
C GLU A 256 14.05 -5.93 -10.02
N SER A 257 13.36 -6.60 -9.09
CA SER A 257 12.80 -7.94 -9.36
C SER A 257 11.76 -7.93 -10.48
N LEU A 258 10.93 -6.88 -10.57
CA LEU A 258 9.94 -6.74 -11.64
C LEU A 258 10.61 -6.36 -12.96
N ARG A 259 11.59 -5.47 -12.91
CA ARG A 259 12.37 -5.04 -14.09
C ARG A 259 13.05 -6.22 -14.79
N LEU A 260 13.69 -7.08 -13.99
CA LEU A 260 14.47 -8.23 -14.45
C LEU A 260 13.60 -9.48 -14.71
N ALA A 261 12.31 -9.43 -14.38
CA ALA A 261 11.43 -10.57 -14.58
C ALA A 261 11.27 -10.90 -16.07
N ASP A 262 11.46 -12.18 -16.40
CA ASP A 262 11.27 -12.69 -17.76
C ASP A 262 9.85 -13.24 -17.91
N ALA A 263 9.03 -12.58 -18.72
CA ALA A 263 7.65 -12.97 -18.99
C ALA A 263 7.50 -14.45 -19.42
N LYS A 264 8.50 -15.03 -20.08
CA LYS A 264 8.47 -16.44 -20.53
C LYS A 264 8.69 -17.44 -19.41
N ARG A 265 9.38 -17.04 -18.35
CA ARG A 265 9.70 -17.89 -17.20
C ARG A 265 8.64 -17.83 -16.10
N LEU A 266 7.77 -16.82 -16.16
CA LEU A 266 6.71 -16.59 -15.18
C LEU A 266 5.47 -17.48 -15.36
N GLY A 267 5.46 -18.36 -16.37
CA GLY A 267 4.39 -19.31 -16.63
C GLY A 267 3.73 -19.08 -18.00
N ALA A 268 2.63 -19.77 -18.25
CA ALA A 268 1.86 -19.58 -19.46
C ALA A 268 1.21 -18.19 -19.45
N VAL A 269 1.61 -17.33 -20.38
CA VAL A 269 0.98 -16.02 -20.59
C VAL A 269 -0.33 -16.23 -21.33
N ASP A 270 -1.44 -15.89 -20.69
CA ASP A 270 -2.77 -15.90 -21.29
C ASP A 270 -3.50 -14.56 -21.03
N THR A 271 -4.81 -14.53 -21.28
CA THR A 271 -5.64 -13.34 -21.10
C THR A 271 -6.08 -13.11 -19.65
N ARG A 272 -5.78 -14.03 -18.72
CA ARG A 272 -6.24 -13.96 -17.32
C ARG A 272 -5.31 -13.08 -16.49
N PRO A 273 -5.79 -12.56 -15.35
CA PRO A 273 -4.92 -11.81 -14.45
C PRO A 273 -3.76 -12.66 -13.93
N HIS A 274 -2.54 -12.13 -14.05
CA HIS A 274 -1.33 -12.82 -13.65
C HIS A 274 -1.11 -12.71 -12.12
N TYR A 275 -0.55 -13.74 -11.49
CA TYR A 275 -0.38 -13.77 -10.03
C TYR A 275 0.53 -12.63 -9.51
N ILE A 276 1.55 -12.24 -10.28
CA ILE A 276 2.42 -11.09 -9.95
C ILE A 276 1.62 -9.79 -9.87
N VAL A 277 0.65 -9.61 -10.76
CA VAL A 277 -0.21 -8.42 -10.76
C VAL A 277 -1.07 -8.39 -9.50
N ARG A 278 -1.55 -9.56 -9.05
CA ARG A 278 -2.23 -9.66 -7.76
C ARG A 278 -1.32 -9.30 -6.59
N ARG A 279 -0.08 -9.81 -6.56
CA ARG A 279 0.91 -9.44 -5.53
C ARG A 279 1.20 -7.96 -5.53
N TYR A 280 1.43 -7.37 -6.70
CA TYR A 280 1.63 -5.93 -6.87
C TYR A 280 0.43 -5.14 -6.34
N ALA A 281 -0.79 -5.52 -6.71
CA ALA A 281 -1.99 -4.83 -6.27
C ALA A 281 -2.15 -4.90 -4.75
N GLU A 282 -2.04 -6.09 -4.15
CA GLU A 282 -2.15 -6.26 -2.69
C GLU A 282 -1.06 -5.48 -1.94
N PHE A 283 0.18 -5.49 -2.46
CA PHE A 283 1.34 -4.82 -1.87
C PHE A 283 1.22 -3.29 -1.93
N THR A 284 0.93 -2.75 -3.11
CA THR A 284 0.76 -1.30 -3.29
C THR A 284 -0.42 -0.78 -2.48
N THR A 285 -1.55 -1.50 -2.49
CA THR A 285 -2.70 -1.17 -1.63
C THR A 285 -2.32 -1.17 -0.16
N ALA A 286 -1.53 -2.16 0.31
CA ALA A 286 -1.07 -2.19 1.70
C ALA A 286 -0.28 -0.93 2.07
N LEU A 287 0.68 -0.52 1.24
CA LEU A 287 1.51 0.67 1.50
C LEU A 287 0.70 1.97 1.49
N LEU A 288 -0.27 2.10 0.57
CA LEU A 288 -1.16 3.25 0.48
C LEU A 288 -2.09 3.33 1.70
N VAL A 289 -2.74 2.21 2.07
CA VAL A 289 -3.63 2.13 3.23
C VAL A 289 -2.87 2.50 4.50
N VAL A 290 -1.67 1.94 4.72
CA VAL A 290 -0.83 2.27 5.88
C VAL A 290 -0.52 3.76 5.95
N SER A 291 -0.24 4.38 4.80
CA SER A 291 0.12 5.80 4.74
C SER A 291 -1.06 6.72 5.00
N GLN A 292 -2.27 6.37 4.57
CA GLN A 292 -3.50 7.14 4.87
C GLN A 292 -3.83 7.15 6.37
N HIS A 293 -3.48 6.08 7.11
CA HIS A 293 -3.72 6.00 8.56
C HIS A 293 -2.82 6.91 9.41
N SER A 294 -1.87 7.61 8.79
CA SER A 294 -1.03 8.62 9.43
C SER A 294 -1.77 9.94 9.68
N GLY A 295 -2.87 10.20 8.95
CA GLY A 295 -3.54 11.51 8.95
C GLY A 295 -2.76 12.62 8.22
N MET A 296 -1.60 12.29 7.64
CA MET A 296 -0.74 13.19 6.89
C MET A 296 -0.78 12.82 5.40
N PRO A 297 -0.43 13.77 4.50
CA PRO A 297 -0.20 13.46 3.10
C PRO A 297 0.84 12.34 2.94
N ILE A 298 0.73 11.56 1.87
CA ILE A 298 1.69 10.50 1.54
C ILE A 298 3.09 11.10 1.39
N ASP A 299 4.09 10.51 2.06
CA ASP A 299 5.49 10.92 1.98
C ASP A 299 5.97 10.85 0.51
N GLU A 300 6.63 11.92 0.04
CA GLU A 300 7.07 12.04 -1.35
C GLU A 300 8.03 10.92 -1.77
N ARG A 301 8.85 10.39 -0.83
CA ARG A 301 9.75 9.26 -1.09
C ARG A 301 8.97 7.98 -1.34
N LEU A 302 7.93 7.72 -0.53
CA LEU A 302 7.04 6.58 -0.77
C LEU A 302 6.32 6.73 -2.11
N GLN A 303 5.79 7.92 -2.39
CA GLN A 303 5.09 8.18 -3.65
C GLN A 303 6.01 7.93 -4.85
N ALA A 304 7.27 8.37 -4.80
CA ALA A 304 8.24 8.13 -5.86
C ALA A 304 8.54 6.63 -6.06
N LEU A 305 8.65 5.86 -4.97
CA LEU A 305 8.85 4.40 -5.02
C LEU A 305 7.63 3.68 -5.61
N ILE A 306 6.41 4.06 -5.22
CA ILE A 306 5.16 3.51 -5.78
C ILE A 306 5.05 3.81 -7.28
N THR A 307 5.33 5.05 -7.70
CA THR A 307 5.32 5.43 -9.13
C THR A 307 6.32 4.60 -9.94
N ARG A 308 7.52 4.35 -9.40
CA ARG A 308 8.51 3.49 -10.06
C ARG A 308 8.03 2.04 -10.15
N LEU A 309 7.44 1.52 -9.08
CA LEU A 309 6.88 0.17 -9.06
C LEU A 309 5.75 0.00 -10.08
N GLN A 310 4.90 1.03 -10.23
CA GLN A 310 3.86 1.07 -11.25
C GLN A 310 4.46 1.01 -12.67
N ALA A 311 5.49 1.82 -12.95
CA ALA A 311 6.15 1.81 -14.24
C ALA A 311 6.73 0.43 -14.60
N GLU A 312 7.32 -0.29 -13.63
CA GLU A 312 7.86 -1.63 -13.88
C GLU A 312 6.74 -2.67 -14.08
N ILE A 313 5.60 -2.59 -13.37
CA ILE A 313 4.48 -3.51 -13.61
C ILE A 313 3.82 -3.27 -14.97
N GLU A 314 3.70 -2.01 -15.40
CA GLU A 314 3.19 -1.66 -16.73
C GLU A 314 4.09 -2.20 -17.83
N GLN A 315 5.42 -2.06 -17.68
CA GLN A 315 6.39 -2.62 -18.63
C GLN A 315 6.35 -4.15 -18.68
N LEU A 316 6.24 -4.81 -17.52
CA LEU A 316 6.13 -6.27 -17.46
C LEU A 316 4.85 -6.76 -18.15
N LEU A 317 3.72 -6.09 -17.90
CA LEU A 317 2.45 -6.39 -18.55
C LEU A 317 2.50 -6.17 -20.06
N ALA A 318 3.15 -5.11 -20.52
CA ALA A 318 3.36 -4.89 -21.95
C ALA A 318 4.20 -6.00 -22.59
N LYS A 319 5.27 -6.47 -21.92
CA LYS A 319 6.08 -7.62 -22.38
C LYS A 319 5.25 -8.90 -22.43
N MET A 320 4.44 -9.18 -21.40
CA MET A 320 3.54 -10.33 -21.38
C MET A 320 2.53 -10.26 -22.54
N ALA A 321 1.84 -9.14 -22.70
CA ALA A 321 0.87 -8.97 -23.79
C ALA A 321 1.53 -9.09 -25.18
N ALA A 322 2.79 -8.71 -25.34
CA ALA A 322 3.52 -8.84 -26.60
C ALA A 322 3.76 -10.30 -27.03
N GLU A 323 3.80 -11.25 -26.09
CA GLU A 323 3.95 -12.69 -26.37
C GLU A 323 2.66 -13.31 -26.96
N LEU A 324 1.51 -12.67 -26.77
CA LEU A 324 0.24 -13.12 -27.34
C LEU A 324 0.22 -12.84 -28.85
N LYS A 325 -0.23 -13.81 -29.65
CA LYS A 325 -0.22 -13.69 -31.12
C LYS A 325 -1.36 -12.82 -31.62
N ASN A 326 -2.54 -12.95 -31.03
CA ASN A 326 -3.75 -12.25 -31.46
C ASN A 326 -3.77 -10.82 -30.87
N PRO A 327 -3.83 -9.76 -31.69
CA PRO A 327 -3.93 -8.38 -31.21
C PRO A 327 -5.08 -8.16 -30.20
N LYS A 328 -6.22 -8.80 -30.42
CA LYS A 328 -7.39 -8.71 -29.52
C LYS A 328 -7.08 -9.29 -28.14
N GLU A 329 -6.38 -10.42 -28.08
CA GLU A 329 -5.97 -11.06 -26.82
C GLU A 329 -4.98 -10.18 -26.03
N LYS A 330 -4.13 -9.40 -26.71
CA LYS A 330 -3.24 -8.43 -26.06
C LYS A 330 -4.03 -7.42 -25.23
N HIS A 331 -5.08 -6.85 -25.82
CA HIS A 331 -5.92 -5.88 -25.12
C HIS A 331 -6.71 -6.54 -23.98
N ILE A 332 -7.27 -7.74 -24.19
CA ILE A 332 -7.98 -8.48 -23.13
C ILE A 332 -7.05 -8.74 -21.94
N CYS A 333 -5.82 -9.21 -22.20
CA CYS A 333 -4.81 -9.46 -21.17
C CYS A 333 -4.54 -8.20 -20.33
N LEU A 334 -4.30 -7.06 -20.97
CA LEU A 334 -4.06 -5.79 -20.27
C LEU A 334 -5.29 -5.33 -19.47
N ILE A 335 -6.48 -5.36 -20.07
CA ILE A 335 -7.74 -4.95 -19.42
C ILE A 335 -8.01 -5.79 -18.17
N ASN A 336 -7.86 -7.11 -18.26
CA ASN A 336 -8.11 -8.02 -17.14
C ASN A 336 -7.11 -7.80 -16.00
N ASN A 337 -5.84 -7.54 -16.32
CA ASN A 337 -4.83 -7.25 -15.31
C ASN A 337 -5.04 -5.87 -14.65
N TYR A 338 -5.39 -4.83 -15.41
CA TYR A 338 -5.74 -3.53 -14.83
C TYR A 338 -7.03 -3.59 -14.00
N ASP A 339 -8.02 -4.38 -14.42
CA ASP A 339 -9.26 -4.60 -13.66
C ASP A 339 -8.98 -5.24 -12.31
N LEU A 340 -8.07 -6.22 -12.26
CA LEU A 340 -7.64 -6.82 -11.00
C LEU A 340 -7.00 -5.78 -10.07
N VAL A 341 -6.08 -4.95 -10.59
CA VAL A 341 -5.42 -3.90 -9.80
C VAL A 341 -6.45 -2.93 -9.23
N LEU A 342 -7.36 -2.44 -10.07
CA LEU A 342 -8.43 -1.52 -9.67
C LEU A 342 -9.37 -2.16 -8.65
N SER A 343 -9.74 -3.42 -8.84
CA SER A 343 -10.61 -4.15 -7.90
C SER A 343 -10.00 -4.21 -6.50
N VAL A 344 -8.70 -4.49 -6.38
CA VAL A 344 -8.01 -4.58 -5.09
C VAL A 344 -7.77 -3.20 -4.46
N LEU A 345 -7.42 -2.18 -5.27
CA LEU A 345 -7.23 -0.81 -4.78
C LEU A 345 -8.56 -0.23 -4.27
N MET A 346 -9.62 -0.28 -5.08
CA MET A 346 -10.91 0.33 -4.79
C MET A 346 -11.70 -0.39 -3.69
N GLU A 347 -11.39 -1.66 -3.39
CA GLU A 347 -11.99 -2.38 -2.26
C GLU A 347 -11.51 -1.83 -0.90
N ARG A 348 -10.29 -1.28 -0.84
CA ARG A 348 -9.64 -0.90 0.43
C ARG A 348 -9.34 0.58 0.57
N LEU A 349 -9.27 1.32 -0.53
CA LEU A 349 -9.02 2.75 -0.53
C LEU A 349 -10.34 3.51 -0.66
N ASN A 350 -10.57 4.45 0.25
CA ASN A 350 -11.80 5.25 0.29
C ASN A 350 -11.75 6.49 -0.63
N GLU A 351 -10.56 6.85 -1.12
CA GLU A 351 -10.31 8.05 -1.92
C GLU A 351 -9.64 7.67 -3.25
N ASP A 352 -9.94 8.43 -4.30
CA ASP A 352 -9.28 8.27 -5.60
C ASP A 352 -7.81 8.71 -5.49
N THR A 353 -6.92 7.73 -5.42
CA THR A 353 -5.47 7.98 -5.44
C THR A 353 -4.95 8.23 -6.86
N ARG A 354 -3.69 8.66 -6.96
CA ARG A 354 -2.99 8.84 -8.24
C ARG A 354 -2.91 7.52 -9.01
N GLU A 355 -2.66 6.41 -8.30
CA GLU A 355 -2.56 5.07 -8.85
C GLU A 355 -3.91 4.60 -9.40
N THR A 356 -4.99 4.76 -8.64
CA THR A 356 -6.35 4.40 -9.09
C THR A 356 -6.74 5.18 -10.34
N SER A 357 -6.45 6.49 -10.38
CA SER A 357 -6.73 7.33 -11.55
C SER A 357 -5.91 6.91 -12.78
N SER A 358 -4.62 6.62 -12.58
CA SER A 358 -3.73 6.18 -13.64
C SER A 358 -4.16 4.82 -14.23
N PHE A 359 -4.49 3.84 -13.39
CA PHE A 359 -4.97 2.54 -13.86
C PHE A 359 -6.35 2.62 -14.55
N LYS A 360 -7.24 3.53 -14.10
CA LYS A 360 -8.51 3.81 -14.80
C LYS A 360 -8.26 4.31 -16.23
N GLU A 361 -7.32 5.24 -16.42
CA GLU A 361 -6.95 5.77 -17.73
C GLU A 361 -6.30 4.71 -18.63
N LEU A 362 -5.38 3.91 -18.08
CA LEU A 362 -4.74 2.80 -18.79
C LEU A 362 -5.77 1.75 -19.23
N GLN A 363 -6.69 1.37 -18.34
CA GLN A 363 -7.77 0.43 -18.64
C GLN A 363 -8.69 1.00 -19.73
N GLN A 364 -9.14 2.25 -19.60
CA GLN A 364 -10.02 2.88 -20.58
C GLN A 364 -9.36 2.98 -21.97
N THR A 365 -8.07 3.29 -22.03
CA THR A 365 -7.30 3.32 -23.27
C THR A 365 -7.29 1.95 -23.96
N GLN A 366 -7.06 0.87 -23.20
CA GLN A 366 -7.08 -0.48 -23.76
C GLN A 366 -8.50 -0.93 -24.14
N ILE A 367 -9.53 -0.54 -23.38
CA ILE A 367 -10.93 -0.80 -23.73
C ILE A 367 -11.26 -0.16 -25.07
N ASN A 368 -10.90 1.11 -25.29
CA ASN A 368 -11.17 1.79 -26.56
C ASN A 368 -10.53 1.06 -27.76
N ARG A 369 -9.27 0.62 -27.62
CA ARG A 369 -8.57 -0.16 -28.66
C ARG A 369 -9.20 -1.53 -28.88
N TYR A 370 -9.53 -2.24 -27.80
CA TYR A 370 -10.22 -3.53 -27.86
C TYR A 370 -11.57 -3.42 -28.58
N VAL A 371 -12.36 -2.40 -28.25
CA VAL A 371 -13.66 -2.17 -28.86
C VAL A 371 -13.54 -1.93 -30.36
N GLU A 372 -12.56 -1.14 -30.79
CA GLU A 372 -12.32 -0.90 -32.22
C GLU A 372 -11.94 -2.19 -32.96
N GLU A 373 -10.98 -2.96 -32.44
CA GLU A 373 -10.57 -4.28 -32.96
C GLU A 373 -11.71 -5.30 -32.96
N MET A 374 -12.62 -5.21 -32.00
CA MET A 374 -13.78 -6.09 -31.89
C MET A 374 -14.88 -5.70 -32.89
N LEU A 375 -15.12 -4.42 -33.13
CA LEU A 375 -16.14 -3.95 -34.08
C LEU A 375 -15.69 -4.13 -35.54
N PHE A 376 -14.40 -4.01 -35.83
CA PHE A 376 -13.86 -3.97 -37.19
C PHE A 376 -14.20 -5.20 -38.06
N PRO A 377 -14.14 -6.47 -37.57
CA PRO A 377 -14.54 -7.63 -38.37
C PRO A 377 -16.02 -7.63 -38.78
N HIS A 378 -16.88 -6.97 -38.01
CA HIS A 378 -18.32 -6.92 -38.24
C HIS A 378 -18.76 -5.68 -39.02
N PHE A 379 -18.12 -4.54 -38.76
CA PHE A 379 -18.57 -3.22 -39.23
C PHE A 379 -17.47 -2.40 -39.92
N GLY A 380 -16.29 -2.99 -40.16
CA GLY A 380 -15.11 -2.29 -40.68
C GLY A 380 -15.33 -1.60 -42.02
N ALA A 381 -16.13 -2.18 -42.92
CA ALA A 381 -16.46 -1.54 -44.20
C ALA A 381 -17.25 -0.23 -44.01
N LEU A 382 -18.20 -0.21 -43.06
CA LEU A 382 -18.95 0.98 -42.69
C LEU A 382 -18.07 2.00 -41.95
N MET A 383 -17.24 1.53 -41.01
CA MET A 383 -16.31 2.39 -40.26
C MET A 383 -15.32 3.09 -41.20
N ASN A 384 -14.70 2.35 -42.14
CA ASN A 384 -13.78 2.91 -43.14
C ASN A 384 -14.49 3.91 -44.05
N PHE A 385 -15.69 3.59 -44.54
CA PHE A 385 -16.48 4.53 -45.34
C PHE A 385 -16.72 5.85 -44.60
N VAL A 386 -17.11 5.78 -43.31
CA VAL A 386 -17.33 6.99 -42.49
C VAL A 386 -16.03 7.77 -42.32
N ASN A 387 -14.94 7.10 -41.95
CA ASN A 387 -13.65 7.75 -41.70
C ASN A 387 -13.03 8.37 -42.96
N GLU A 388 -13.28 7.80 -44.14
CA GLU A 388 -12.81 8.33 -45.43
C GLU A 388 -13.72 9.45 -45.97
N CYS A 389 -15.04 9.33 -45.81
CA CYS A 389 -16.01 10.26 -46.39
C CYS A 389 -16.30 11.48 -45.51
N GLU A 390 -16.28 11.36 -44.19
CA GLU A 390 -16.60 12.48 -43.29
C GLU A 390 -15.65 13.68 -43.48
N PRO A 391 -14.31 13.52 -43.58
CA PRO A 391 -13.41 14.64 -43.89
C PRO A 391 -13.70 15.28 -45.25
N LEU A 392 -14.13 14.50 -46.25
CA LEU A 392 -14.49 15.01 -47.57
C LEU A 392 -15.80 15.79 -47.55
N VAL A 393 -16.75 15.42 -46.70
CA VAL A 393 -17.97 16.19 -46.45
C VAL A 393 -17.60 17.52 -45.80
N ASP A 394 -16.78 17.50 -44.75
CA ASP A 394 -16.40 18.70 -44.00
C ASP A 394 -15.56 19.68 -44.85
N GLN A 395 -14.73 19.17 -45.76
CA GLN A 395 -13.93 19.97 -46.71
C GLN A 395 -14.68 20.37 -47.98
N GLY A 396 -15.94 19.94 -48.15
CA GLY A 396 -16.76 20.28 -49.33
C GLY A 396 -16.33 19.58 -50.64
N HIS A 397 -15.54 18.51 -50.56
CA HIS A 397 -15.02 17.77 -51.73
C HIS A 397 -16.07 16.84 -52.36
N THR A 398 -17.13 17.43 -52.90
CA THR A 398 -18.30 16.72 -53.46
C THR A 398 -17.95 15.72 -54.58
N GLU A 399 -17.00 16.06 -55.45
CA GLU A 399 -16.61 15.19 -56.57
C GLU A 399 -15.85 13.94 -56.11
N LEU A 400 -15.05 14.06 -55.04
CA LEU A 400 -14.37 12.91 -54.44
C LEU A 400 -15.36 11.98 -53.73
N LEU A 401 -16.39 12.53 -53.09
CA LEU A 401 -17.46 11.74 -52.46
C LEU A 401 -18.25 10.89 -53.45
N ARG A 402 -18.47 11.38 -54.67
CA ARG A 402 -19.21 10.62 -55.72
C ARG A 402 -18.54 9.28 -56.04
N ARG A 403 -17.21 9.17 -55.90
CA ARG A 403 -16.46 7.92 -56.10
C ARG A 403 -16.88 6.79 -55.16
N TYR A 404 -17.51 7.10 -54.04
CA TYR A 404 -17.98 6.12 -53.06
C TYR A 404 -19.42 5.64 -53.30
N THR A 405 -20.13 6.23 -54.26
CA THR A 405 -21.56 5.97 -54.50
C THR A 405 -21.85 4.49 -54.81
N GLU A 406 -20.97 3.82 -55.56
CA GLU A 406 -21.12 2.40 -55.90
C GLU A 406 -20.95 1.47 -54.69
N LYS A 407 -20.24 1.92 -53.64
CA LYS A 407 -20.04 1.14 -52.40
C LYS A 407 -21.24 1.21 -51.47
N VAL A 408 -22.04 2.29 -51.52
CA VAL A 408 -23.14 2.56 -50.57
C VAL A 408 -24.21 1.46 -50.55
N PRO A 409 -24.73 0.94 -51.69
CA PRO A 409 -25.76 -0.08 -51.67
C PRO A 409 -25.35 -1.36 -50.93
N ASN A 410 -24.11 -1.80 -51.13
CA ASN A 410 -23.58 -2.99 -50.47
C ASN A 410 -23.41 -2.77 -48.96
N LEU A 411 -22.95 -1.57 -48.54
CA LEU A 411 -22.83 -1.22 -47.12
C LEU A 411 -24.18 -1.23 -46.40
N VAL A 412 -25.20 -0.61 -46.99
CA VAL A 412 -26.54 -0.54 -46.36
C VAL A 412 -27.18 -1.93 -46.26
N ARG A 413 -27.09 -2.73 -47.33
CA ARG A 413 -27.68 -4.08 -47.35
C ARG A 413 -26.98 -5.04 -46.41
N SER A 414 -25.65 -5.04 -46.42
CA SER A 414 -24.85 -5.89 -45.52
C SER A 414 -25.10 -5.53 -44.06
N PHE A 415 -25.11 -4.23 -43.73
CA PHE A 415 -25.45 -3.80 -42.37
C PHE A 415 -26.86 -4.28 -41.98
N SER A 416 -27.87 -4.04 -42.84
CA SER A 416 -29.26 -4.39 -42.55
C SER A 416 -29.50 -5.88 -42.35
N ALA A 417 -28.74 -6.72 -43.06
CA ALA A 417 -28.82 -8.17 -42.94
C ALA A 417 -28.18 -8.71 -41.65
N ASP A 418 -27.00 -8.21 -41.28
CA ASP A 418 -26.13 -8.92 -40.32
C ASP A 418 -26.00 -8.23 -38.94
N TRP A 419 -26.41 -6.97 -38.77
CA TRP A 419 -26.11 -6.18 -37.56
C TRP A 419 -26.56 -6.84 -36.24
N LYS A 420 -27.74 -7.46 -36.20
CA LYS A 420 -28.26 -8.15 -34.99
C LYS A 420 -27.37 -9.34 -34.60
N LYS A 421 -27.07 -10.19 -35.59
CA LYS A 421 -26.21 -11.37 -35.42
C LYS A 421 -24.80 -10.96 -34.99
N SER A 422 -24.25 -9.89 -35.57
CA SER A 422 -22.95 -9.34 -35.18
C SER A 422 -22.94 -8.86 -33.73
N ILE A 423 -24.01 -8.20 -33.25
CA ILE A 423 -24.12 -7.79 -31.84
C ILE A 423 -24.20 -9.00 -30.91
N ASP A 424 -24.98 -10.04 -31.27
CA ASP A 424 -25.04 -11.28 -30.49
C ASP A 424 -23.66 -11.94 -30.35
N GLN A 425 -22.89 -11.99 -31.43
CA GLN A 425 -21.53 -12.53 -31.46
C GLN A 425 -20.57 -11.71 -30.58
N ILE A 426 -20.64 -10.38 -30.69
CA ILE A 426 -19.86 -9.45 -29.87
C ILE A 426 -20.17 -9.66 -28.37
N ASN A 427 -21.45 -9.76 -28.01
CA ASN A 427 -21.85 -10.01 -26.61
C ASN A 427 -21.26 -11.34 -26.08
N GLN A 428 -21.37 -12.42 -26.86
CA GLN A 428 -20.81 -13.72 -26.46
C GLN A 428 -19.29 -13.67 -26.30
N GLU A 429 -18.59 -12.93 -27.18
CA GLU A 429 -17.13 -12.77 -27.09
C GLU A 429 -16.72 -11.98 -25.83
N VAL A 430 -17.39 -10.87 -25.55
CA VAL A 430 -17.14 -10.05 -24.35
C VAL A 430 -17.36 -10.87 -23.08
N MET A 431 -18.48 -11.59 -22.98
CA MET A 431 -18.79 -12.39 -21.80
C MET A 431 -17.83 -13.56 -21.56
N ARG A 432 -17.14 -14.05 -22.61
CA ARG A 432 -16.09 -15.06 -22.49
C ARG A 432 -14.72 -14.47 -22.12
N SER A 433 -14.47 -13.22 -22.48
CA SER A 433 -13.15 -12.58 -22.38
C SER A 433 -12.89 -11.91 -21.04
N PHE A 434 -13.94 -11.44 -20.35
CA PHE A 434 -13.84 -10.70 -19.10
C PHE A 434 -14.57 -11.43 -17.97
N SER A 435 -13.80 -11.93 -16.97
CA SER A 435 -14.36 -12.67 -15.83
C SER A 435 -15.17 -11.79 -14.86
N ASN A 436 -14.86 -10.49 -14.82
CA ASN A 436 -15.65 -9.50 -14.07
C ASN A 436 -16.85 -9.06 -14.91
N PHE A 437 -18.04 -9.58 -14.58
CA PHE A 437 -19.27 -9.30 -15.32
C PHE A 437 -19.62 -7.81 -15.40
N LYS A 438 -19.30 -7.03 -14.37
CA LYS A 438 -19.53 -5.57 -14.36
C LYS A 438 -18.62 -4.89 -15.39
N ASN A 439 -17.33 -5.24 -15.40
CA ASN A 439 -16.39 -4.72 -16.38
C ASN A 439 -16.78 -5.16 -17.81
N GLY A 440 -17.05 -6.45 -18.02
CA GLY A 440 -17.49 -6.97 -19.31
C GLY A 440 -18.76 -6.27 -19.84
N THR A 441 -19.74 -6.03 -18.97
CA THR A 441 -20.96 -5.30 -19.36
C THR A 441 -20.66 -3.84 -19.74
N ASN A 442 -19.79 -3.16 -19.00
CA ASN A 442 -19.39 -1.78 -19.32
C ASN A 442 -18.66 -1.71 -20.67
N ILE A 443 -17.76 -2.67 -20.95
CA ILE A 443 -17.06 -2.78 -22.25
C ILE A 443 -18.06 -3.01 -23.38
N LEU A 444 -19.04 -3.90 -23.20
CA LEU A 444 -20.11 -4.12 -24.18
C LEU A 444 -20.89 -2.83 -24.43
N GLN A 445 -21.30 -2.12 -23.38
CA GLN A 445 -22.02 -0.85 -23.52
C GLN A 445 -21.18 0.21 -24.25
N GLY A 446 -19.87 0.27 -23.99
CA GLY A 446 -18.93 1.10 -24.74
C GLY A 446 -18.92 0.76 -26.23
N ALA A 447 -18.83 -0.53 -26.57
CA ALA A 447 -18.87 -0.99 -27.96
C ALA A 447 -20.17 -0.67 -28.68
N LEU A 448 -21.30 -0.90 -28.00
CA LEU A 448 -22.62 -0.60 -28.54
C LEU A 448 -22.80 0.92 -28.74
N THR A 449 -22.28 1.73 -27.83
CA THR A 449 -22.28 3.20 -27.95
C THR A 449 -21.44 3.65 -29.15
N GLN A 450 -20.23 3.11 -29.31
CA GLN A 450 -19.37 3.44 -30.45
C GLN A 450 -19.98 3.00 -31.78
N LEU A 451 -20.64 1.83 -31.83
CA LEU A 451 -21.40 1.37 -33.00
C LEU A 451 -22.52 2.35 -33.37
N ILE A 452 -23.31 2.81 -32.39
CA ILE A 452 -24.37 3.81 -32.62
C ILE A 452 -23.77 5.10 -33.17
N GLN A 453 -22.64 5.57 -32.62
CA GLN A 453 -21.96 6.78 -33.09
C GLN A 453 -21.51 6.64 -34.56
N TYR A 454 -20.88 5.52 -34.93
CA TYR A 454 -20.50 5.24 -36.31
C TYR A 454 -21.72 5.17 -37.23
N TYR A 455 -22.80 4.52 -36.80
CA TYR A 455 -24.02 4.44 -37.60
C TYR A 455 -24.70 5.79 -37.79
N HIS A 456 -24.70 6.64 -36.77
CA HIS A 456 -25.22 8.00 -36.87
C HIS A 456 -24.37 8.86 -37.83
N ARG A 457 -23.04 8.81 -37.71
CA ARG A 457 -22.12 9.47 -38.65
C ARG A 457 -22.31 8.96 -40.08
N PHE A 458 -22.51 7.66 -40.26
CA PHE A 458 -22.83 7.05 -41.55
C PHE A 458 -24.10 7.65 -42.17
N GLN A 459 -25.19 7.74 -41.41
CA GLN A 459 -26.43 8.39 -41.87
C GLN A 459 -26.21 9.87 -42.25
N LYS A 460 -25.43 10.60 -41.46
CA LYS A 460 -25.09 12.01 -41.73
C LYS A 460 -24.30 12.16 -43.03
N VAL A 461 -23.29 11.33 -43.26
CA VAL A 461 -22.51 11.31 -44.53
C VAL A 461 -23.44 11.00 -45.71
N LEU A 462 -24.33 10.01 -45.57
CA LEU A 462 -25.28 9.66 -46.61
C LEU A 462 -26.30 10.77 -46.89
N ALA A 463 -26.61 11.65 -45.93
CA ALA A 463 -27.49 12.79 -46.16
C ALA A 463 -26.90 13.83 -47.14
N HIS A 464 -25.60 13.78 -47.44
CA HIS A 464 -24.94 14.69 -48.38
C HIS A 464 -25.49 14.55 -49.82
N GLN A 465 -25.54 15.67 -50.54
CA GLN A 465 -26.07 15.77 -51.92
C GLN A 465 -25.38 14.83 -52.92
N ALA A 466 -24.11 14.49 -52.68
CA ALA A 466 -23.35 13.55 -53.51
C ALA A 466 -24.04 12.17 -53.63
N PHE A 467 -24.83 11.79 -52.63
CA PHE A 467 -25.51 10.49 -52.59
C PHE A 467 -27.03 10.61 -52.81
N ALA A 468 -27.56 11.78 -53.20
CA ALA A 468 -29.01 12.03 -53.28
C ALA A 468 -29.78 10.97 -54.11
N ASN A 469 -29.18 10.48 -55.19
CA ASN A 469 -29.78 9.51 -56.10
C ASN A 469 -29.59 8.04 -55.67
N CYS A 470 -28.99 7.77 -54.51
CA CYS A 470 -28.76 6.40 -54.04
C CYS A 470 -30.03 5.80 -53.42
N ALA A 471 -30.74 4.95 -54.18
CA ALA A 471 -31.98 4.30 -53.72
C ALA A 471 -31.82 3.44 -52.46
N ALA A 472 -30.62 2.91 -52.21
CA ALA A 472 -30.32 2.09 -51.03
C ALA A 472 -30.51 2.84 -49.70
N LYS A 473 -30.57 4.18 -49.70
CA LYS A 473 -30.89 4.97 -48.51
C LYS A 473 -32.23 4.61 -47.87
N ASN A 474 -33.20 4.17 -48.68
CA ASN A 474 -34.51 3.75 -48.20
C ASN A 474 -34.47 2.41 -47.44
N GLU A 475 -33.37 1.65 -47.60
CA GLU A 475 -33.14 0.36 -46.93
C GLU A 475 -32.40 0.53 -45.59
N LEU A 476 -32.07 1.76 -45.17
CA LEU A 476 -31.39 2.03 -43.89
C LEU A 476 -32.23 1.60 -42.70
N VAL A 477 -31.62 0.85 -41.78
CA VAL A 477 -32.24 0.49 -40.50
C VAL A 477 -32.50 1.76 -39.67
N ASN A 478 -33.70 1.89 -39.12
CA ASN A 478 -34.02 3.01 -38.24
C ASN A 478 -33.14 2.95 -36.98
N ILE A 479 -32.45 4.05 -36.67
CA ILE A 479 -31.54 4.15 -35.51
C ILE A 479 -32.27 3.86 -34.18
N HIS A 480 -33.55 4.23 -34.06
CA HIS A 480 -34.34 3.90 -32.87
C HIS A 480 -34.59 2.40 -32.73
N HIS A 481 -34.75 1.67 -33.84
CA HIS A 481 -34.88 0.21 -33.80
C HIS A 481 -33.56 -0.43 -33.31
N ILE A 482 -32.41 0.08 -33.77
CA ILE A 482 -31.10 -0.35 -33.27
C ILE A 482 -31.01 -0.07 -31.77
N MET A 483 -31.31 1.15 -31.32
CA MET A 483 -31.26 1.51 -29.89
C MET A 483 -32.19 0.65 -29.01
N VAL A 484 -33.40 0.32 -29.48
CA VAL A 484 -34.33 -0.56 -28.75
C VAL A 484 -33.76 -1.97 -28.62
N GLU A 485 -33.18 -2.51 -29.69
CA GLU A 485 -32.56 -3.84 -29.66
C GLU A 485 -31.37 -3.87 -28.70
N LEU A 486 -30.56 -2.80 -28.68
CA LEU A 486 -29.40 -2.67 -27.80
C LEU A 486 -29.78 -2.57 -26.31
N LYS A 487 -31.02 -2.19 -25.97
CA LYS A 487 -31.50 -2.21 -24.58
C LYS A 487 -31.51 -3.61 -23.96
N LYS A 488 -31.57 -4.67 -24.77
CA LYS A 488 -31.53 -6.07 -24.29
C LYS A 488 -30.21 -6.43 -23.61
N TYR A 489 -29.15 -5.68 -23.89
CA TYR A 489 -27.80 -5.92 -23.38
C TYR A 489 -27.41 -4.98 -22.24
N LYS A 490 -28.38 -4.21 -21.70
CA LYS A 490 -28.12 -3.31 -20.58
C LYS A 490 -27.73 -4.09 -19.32
N PRO A 491 -26.91 -3.48 -18.45
CA PRO A 491 -26.60 -4.08 -17.16
C PRO A 491 -27.88 -4.33 -16.37
N ILE A 492 -28.01 -5.53 -15.81
CA ILE A 492 -28.95 -5.83 -14.74
C ILE A 492 -28.13 -5.71 -13.46
N TYR A 493 -28.22 -4.56 -12.79
CA TYR A 493 -27.58 -4.33 -11.49
C TYR A 493 -28.57 -4.60 -10.37
#